data_AF-A0A2D0A5H5-F1
#
_entry.id   AF-A0A2D0A5H5-F1
#
_cell.length_a   1.000
_cell.length_b   1.000
_cell.length_c   1.000
_cell.angle_alpha   90.00
_cell.angle_beta   90.00
_cell.angle_gamma   90.00
#
_symmetry.space_group_name_H-M   'P 1'
#
loop_
_entity.id
_entity.type
_entity.pdbx_description
1 polymer ?
#
loop_
_entity_poly.entity_id
_entity_poly.type
_entity_poly.pdbx_seq_one_letter_code
_entity_poly.pdbx_strand_id
1 'polypeptide(L)'
;MNLEQFAALSQVLTGYGQEAILPKLDTQHQAAEYLATLYTPGLVPVATLQLLTDTWNTISAMPQPTYEMQVKEQIMGNTELAPVAKNIIYMWFLGIWYDLTVPPGTSPNKDFVVSAQAYQNSLVWDTMGAHPMGYSEGVFGYWNTPPVIPPLHPPIQ
;
A
#
# COMPACT_ATOMS: atom_id res chain seq x y z
N MET A 1 -2.96 11.89 9.33
CA MET A 1 -1.88 11.89 8.33
C MET A 1 -2.36 12.60 7.07
N ASN A 2 -1.54 13.45 6.45
CA ASN A 2 -1.83 14.02 5.12
C ASN A 2 -1.36 13.07 4.00
N LEU A 3 -1.65 13.42 2.74
CA LEU A 3 -1.34 12.57 1.58
C LEU A 3 0.16 12.29 1.41
N GLU A 4 1.01 13.30 1.57
CA GLU A 4 2.47 13.17 1.43
C GLU A 4 3.06 12.25 2.51
N GLN A 5 2.61 12.42 3.75
CA GLN A 5 3.01 11.54 4.85
C GLN A 5 2.57 10.08 4.60
N PHE A 6 1.35 9.89 4.07
CA PHE A 6 0.84 8.57 3.73
C PHE A 6 1.64 7.93 2.59
N ALA A 7 1.97 8.69 1.55
CA ALA A 7 2.80 8.24 0.45
C ALA A 7 4.22 7.88 0.93
N ALA A 8 4.84 8.70 1.78
CA ALA A 8 6.17 8.43 2.32
C ALA A 8 6.19 7.18 3.21
N LEU A 9 5.19 6.97 4.08
CA LEU A 9 5.06 5.72 4.84
C LEU A 9 4.82 4.52 3.91
N SER A 10 4.00 4.69 2.88
CA SER A 10 3.69 3.64 1.91
C SER A 10 4.91 3.19 1.12
N GLN A 11 5.83 4.10 0.77
CA GLN A 11 7.09 3.74 0.14
C GLN A 11 7.88 2.77 1.03
N VAL A 12 8.05 3.09 2.32
CA VAL A 12 8.77 2.23 3.26
C VAL A 12 8.08 0.87 3.45
N LEU A 13 6.75 0.85 3.51
CA LEU A 13 5.99 -0.38 3.72
C LEU A 13 5.99 -1.32 2.49
N THR A 14 6.11 -0.76 1.29
CA THR A 14 6.01 -1.54 0.03
C THR A 14 7.35 -1.78 -0.65
N GLY A 15 8.36 -0.96 -0.37
CA GLY A 15 9.63 -0.92 -1.10
C GLY A 15 9.53 -0.24 -2.47
N TYR A 16 8.36 0.25 -2.86
CA TYR A 16 8.17 0.99 -4.11
C TYR A 16 8.51 2.47 -3.91
N GLY A 17 9.15 3.08 -4.92
CA GLY A 17 9.56 4.49 -4.85
C GLY A 17 8.41 5.48 -5.09
N GLN A 18 8.69 6.78 -4.86
CA GLN A 18 7.73 7.88 -4.97
C GLN A 18 6.94 7.88 -6.28
N GLU A 19 7.59 7.65 -7.43
CA GLU A 19 6.90 7.71 -8.73
C GLU A 19 5.85 6.60 -8.92
N ALA A 20 5.95 5.48 -8.20
CA ALA A 20 4.92 4.43 -8.20
C ALA A 20 3.81 4.69 -7.17
N ILE A 21 4.16 5.31 -6.04
CA ILE A 21 3.23 5.53 -4.91
C ILE A 21 2.43 6.82 -5.04
N LEU A 22 3.06 7.93 -5.41
CA LEU A 22 2.44 9.24 -5.59
C LEU A 22 3.20 10.00 -6.70
N PRO A 23 2.93 9.68 -7.98
CA PRO A 23 3.57 10.34 -9.12
C PRO A 23 3.23 11.83 -9.19
N LYS A 24 4.13 12.63 -9.77
CA LYS A 24 3.91 14.08 -9.91
C LYS A 24 2.68 14.44 -10.75
N LEU A 25 2.36 13.60 -11.74
CA LEU A 25 1.17 13.71 -12.58
C LEU A 25 0.23 12.55 -12.28
N ASP A 26 -0.41 12.63 -11.12
CA ASP A 26 -1.34 11.60 -10.64
C ASP A 26 -2.76 11.88 -11.16
N THR A 27 -3.19 11.15 -12.19
CA THR A 27 -4.57 11.17 -12.70
C THR A 27 -5.47 10.13 -12.04
N GLN A 28 -4.88 9.16 -11.33
CA GLN A 28 -5.60 7.99 -10.79
C GLN A 28 -6.01 8.21 -9.33
N HIS A 29 -5.30 9.09 -8.61
CA HIS A 29 -5.56 9.44 -7.21
C HIS A 29 -5.54 8.24 -6.25
N GLN A 30 -4.74 7.21 -6.58
CA GLN A 30 -4.76 5.91 -5.87
C GLN A 30 -4.36 6.05 -4.40
N ALA A 31 -3.27 6.77 -4.12
CA ALA A 31 -2.83 7.01 -2.75
C ALA A 31 -3.86 7.80 -1.94
N ALA A 32 -4.56 8.75 -2.57
CA ALA A 32 -5.62 9.52 -1.93
C ALA A 32 -6.84 8.64 -1.61
N GLU A 33 -7.20 7.72 -2.50
CA GLU A 33 -8.27 6.73 -2.26
C GLU A 33 -7.93 5.78 -1.11
N TYR A 34 -6.69 5.28 -1.04
CA TYR A 34 -6.24 4.44 0.08
C TYR A 34 -6.19 5.20 1.40
N LEU A 35 -5.72 6.45 1.39
CA LEU A 35 -5.78 7.30 2.56
C LEU A 35 -7.23 7.51 3.01
N ALA A 36 -8.14 7.84 2.09
CA ALA A 36 -9.56 8.00 2.40
C ALA A 36 -10.19 6.71 2.96
N THR A 37 -9.75 5.54 2.46
CA THR A 37 -10.18 4.23 2.97
C THR A 37 -9.85 4.08 4.46
N LEU A 38 -8.63 4.46 4.89
CA LEU A 38 -8.24 4.43 6.32
C LEU A 38 -9.17 5.26 7.22
N TYR A 39 -9.68 6.38 6.70
CA TYR A 39 -10.57 7.30 7.42
C TYR A 39 -12.06 6.95 7.30
N THR A 40 -12.41 5.84 6.63
CA THR A 40 -13.80 5.39 6.56
C THR A 40 -14.32 5.05 7.96
N PRO A 41 -15.46 5.61 8.40
CA PRO A 41 -15.98 5.39 9.74
C PRO A 41 -16.15 3.92 10.08
N GLY A 42 -15.52 3.48 11.17
CA GLY A 42 -15.62 2.12 11.69
C GLY A 42 -14.60 1.11 11.15
N LEU A 43 -13.71 1.49 10.23
CA LEU A 43 -12.60 0.64 9.80
C LEU A 43 -11.39 0.72 10.74
N VAL A 44 -10.92 1.94 11.02
CA VAL A 44 -9.81 2.19 11.93
C VAL A 44 -10.25 3.17 13.03
N PRO A 45 -9.99 2.88 14.32
CA PRO A 45 -10.25 3.83 15.38
C PRO A 45 -9.47 5.14 15.17
N VAL A 46 -10.11 6.28 15.44
CA VAL A 46 -9.48 7.61 15.30
C VAL A 46 -8.20 7.72 16.13
N ALA A 47 -8.18 7.13 17.33
CA ALA A 47 -6.99 7.08 18.18
C ALA A 47 -5.82 6.33 17.51
N THR A 48 -6.09 5.22 16.80
CA THR A 48 -5.07 4.45 16.07
C THR A 48 -4.55 5.23 14.87
N LEU A 49 -5.40 5.97 14.14
CA LEU A 49 -4.97 6.84 13.05
C LEU A 49 -4.11 8.01 13.54
N GLN A 50 -4.45 8.56 14.70
CA GLN A 50 -3.65 9.60 15.34
C GLN A 50 -2.29 9.05 15.77
N LEU A 51 -2.27 7.90 16.46
CA LEU A 51 -1.05 7.21 16.85
C LEU A 51 -0.16 6.90 15.64
N LEU A 52 -0.72 6.37 14.55
CA LEU A 52 0.04 6.11 13.32
C LEU A 52 0.66 7.40 12.76
N THR A 53 -0.09 8.50 12.78
CA THR A 53 0.38 9.81 12.32
C THR A 53 1.54 10.31 13.18
N ASP A 54 1.42 10.22 14.49
CA ASP A 54 2.43 10.72 15.44
C ASP A 54 3.70 9.86 15.42
N THR A 55 3.55 8.54 15.34
CA THR A 55 4.67 7.60 15.16
C THR A 55 5.39 7.89 13.85
N TRP A 56 4.66 8.04 12.74
CA TRP A 56 5.29 8.39 11.46
C TRP A 56 6.01 9.73 11.50
N ASN A 57 5.40 10.77 12.08
CA ASN A 57 6.04 12.09 12.22
C ASN A 57 7.37 11.99 12.97
N THR A 58 7.42 11.17 14.03
CA THR A 58 8.63 10.92 14.81
C THR A 58 9.70 10.22 13.98
N ILE A 59 9.33 9.19 13.21
CA ILE A 59 10.26 8.47 12.32
C ILE A 59 10.77 9.39 11.20
N SER A 60 9.89 10.16 10.57
CA SER A 60 10.22 11.04 9.45
C SER A 60 11.10 12.24 9.83
N ALA A 61 11.26 12.50 11.13
CA ALA A 61 12.21 13.48 11.66
C ALA A 61 13.62 12.89 11.89
N MET A 62 13.78 11.56 11.80
CA MET A 62 15.06 10.87 11.90
C MET A 62 15.80 10.86 10.55
N PRO A 63 17.09 10.51 10.51
CA PRO A 63 17.79 10.34 9.24
C PRO A 63 17.16 9.21 8.39
N GLN A 64 16.85 9.50 7.12
CA GLN A 64 16.34 8.55 6.11
C GLN A 64 16.86 7.11 6.19
N PRO A 65 18.18 6.83 6.29
CA PRO A 65 18.68 5.45 6.32
C PRO A 65 18.18 4.61 7.51
N THR A 66 17.50 5.19 8.49
CA THR A 66 16.90 4.45 9.62
C THR A 66 15.41 4.15 9.41
N TYR A 67 14.74 4.68 8.38
CA TYR A 67 13.29 4.59 8.22
C TYR A 67 12.77 3.15 8.24
N GLU A 68 13.33 2.26 7.42
CA GLU A 68 12.89 0.86 7.34
C GLU A 68 12.95 0.16 8.71
N MET A 69 14.07 0.33 9.42
CA MET A 69 14.27 -0.21 10.76
C MET A 69 13.26 0.36 11.75
N GLN A 70 13.04 1.67 11.73
CA GLN A 70 12.13 2.33 12.66
C GLN A 70 10.65 2.03 12.36
N VAL A 71 10.26 1.93 11.09
CA VAL A 71 8.92 1.46 10.69
C VAL A 71 8.71 0.01 11.13
N LYS A 72 9.71 -0.86 10.93
CA LYS A 72 9.66 -2.24 11.40
C LYS A 72 9.46 -2.32 12.91
N GLU A 73 10.21 -1.56 13.69
CA GLU A 73 10.17 -1.62 15.15
C GLU A 73 8.93 -0.95 15.74
N GLN A 74 8.64 0.29 15.33
CA GLN A 74 7.64 1.13 15.99
C GLN A 74 6.23 1.01 15.39
N ILE A 75 6.10 0.65 14.11
CA ILE A 75 4.80 0.50 13.44
C ILE A 75 4.45 -0.98 13.31
N MET A 76 5.29 -1.77 12.64
CA MET A 76 5.02 -3.20 12.41
C MET A 76 5.17 -4.05 13.68
N GLY A 77 6.02 -3.63 14.63
CA GLY A 77 6.19 -4.26 15.94
C GLY A 77 5.14 -3.86 16.98
N ASN A 78 4.34 -2.83 16.70
CA ASN A 78 3.29 -2.35 17.61
C ASN A 78 1.97 -3.08 17.32
N THR A 79 1.36 -3.69 18.33
CA THR A 79 0.14 -4.50 18.18
C THR A 79 -1.08 -3.71 17.72
N GLU A 80 -1.16 -2.41 18.00
CA GLU A 80 -2.26 -1.54 17.56
C GLU A 80 -2.05 -1.03 16.13
N LEU A 81 -0.80 -0.75 15.74
CA LEU A 81 -0.47 -0.18 14.43
C LEU A 81 -0.27 -1.24 13.35
N ALA A 82 0.26 -2.42 13.71
CA ALA A 82 0.59 -3.47 12.76
C ALA A 82 -0.59 -3.91 11.88
N PRO A 83 -1.84 -4.06 12.37
CA PRO A 83 -2.98 -4.37 11.51
C PRO A 83 -3.24 -3.28 10.46
N VAL A 84 -3.15 -2.01 10.83
CA VAL A 84 -3.35 -0.89 9.90
C VAL A 84 -2.25 -0.87 8.84
N ALA A 85 -0.99 -1.02 9.25
CA ALA A 85 0.15 -1.08 8.32
C ALA A 85 0.05 -2.27 7.35
N LYS A 86 -0.37 -3.45 7.83
CA LYS A 86 -0.65 -4.60 6.96
C LYS A 86 -1.75 -4.31 5.95
N ASN A 87 -2.84 -3.65 6.37
CA ASN A 87 -3.89 -3.27 5.43
C ASN A 87 -3.43 -2.21 4.42
N ILE A 88 -2.53 -1.29 4.78
CA ILE A 88 -1.89 -0.40 3.79
C ILE A 88 -1.13 -1.22 2.75
N ILE A 89 -0.35 -2.22 3.17
CA ILE A 89 0.35 -3.14 2.26
C ILE A 89 -0.66 -3.90 1.38
N TYR A 90 -1.72 -4.46 1.95
CA TYR A 90 -2.73 -5.20 1.19
C TYR A 90 -3.50 -4.33 0.19
N MET A 91 -3.82 -3.09 0.54
CA MET A 91 -4.43 -2.16 -0.41
C MET A 91 -3.46 -1.87 -1.57
N TRP A 92 -2.18 -1.60 -1.29
CA TRP A 92 -1.20 -1.37 -2.35
C TRP A 92 -1.00 -2.58 -3.26
N PHE A 93 -0.78 -3.76 -2.69
CA PHE A 93 -0.48 -4.94 -3.49
C PHE A 93 -1.71 -5.57 -4.13
N LEU A 94 -2.88 -5.53 -3.49
CA LEU A 94 -4.05 -6.32 -3.89
C LEU A 94 -5.30 -5.47 -4.16
N GLY A 95 -5.31 -4.19 -3.82
CA GLY A 95 -6.49 -3.33 -3.92
C GLY A 95 -7.62 -3.72 -2.97
N ILE A 96 -7.30 -4.47 -1.90
CA ILE A 96 -8.27 -5.06 -0.96
C ILE A 96 -7.98 -4.58 0.46
N TRP A 97 -9.03 -4.23 1.17
CA TRP A 97 -9.03 -4.13 2.63
C TRP A 97 -9.41 -5.49 3.24
N TYR A 98 -8.62 -5.97 4.20
CA TYR A 98 -8.92 -7.19 4.95
C TYR A 98 -9.34 -6.87 6.39
N ASP A 99 -10.33 -7.60 6.89
CA ASP A 99 -10.68 -7.65 8.29
C ASP A 99 -9.70 -8.53 9.05
N LEU A 100 -8.64 -7.90 9.54
CA LEU A 100 -7.60 -8.59 10.31
C LEU A 100 -8.00 -8.91 11.76
N THR A 101 -9.26 -8.66 12.14
CA THR A 101 -9.79 -9.08 13.45
C THR A 101 -10.26 -10.54 13.45
N VAL A 102 -10.43 -11.13 12.26
CA VAL A 102 -10.80 -12.53 12.07
C VAL A 102 -9.77 -13.26 11.18
N PRO A 103 -9.63 -14.59 11.28
CA PRO A 103 -8.77 -15.33 10.37
C PRO A 103 -9.22 -15.19 8.91
N PRO A 104 -8.30 -15.11 7.92
CA PRO A 104 -8.65 -15.04 6.51
C PRO A 104 -9.59 -16.17 6.08
N GLY A 105 -10.61 -15.84 5.27
CA GLY A 105 -11.61 -16.81 4.80
C GLY A 105 -12.72 -17.12 5.81
N THR A 106 -12.70 -16.51 7.00
CA THR A 106 -13.80 -16.61 7.97
C THR A 106 -14.97 -15.74 7.51
N SER A 107 -16.21 -16.22 7.69
CA SER A 107 -17.44 -15.45 7.43
C SER A 107 -18.33 -15.45 8.67
N PRO A 108 -18.93 -14.31 9.05
CA PRO A 108 -18.84 -13.00 8.39
C PRO A 108 -17.48 -12.31 8.61
N ASN A 109 -17.05 -11.51 7.64
CA ASN A 109 -15.91 -10.61 7.73
C ASN A 109 -16.27 -9.24 7.13
N LYS A 110 -15.34 -8.29 7.23
CA LYS A 110 -15.45 -6.95 6.63
C LYS A 110 -14.43 -6.74 5.51
N ASP A 111 -14.06 -7.79 4.79
CA ASP A 111 -13.17 -7.69 3.63
C ASP A 111 -13.92 -7.00 2.49
N PHE A 112 -13.23 -6.14 1.73
CA PHE A 112 -13.78 -5.54 0.51
C PHE A 112 -12.69 -5.10 -0.46
N VAL A 113 -13.01 -5.16 -1.75
CA VAL A 113 -12.19 -4.51 -2.80
C VAL A 113 -12.43 -3.01 -2.69
N VAL A 114 -11.36 -2.23 -2.57
CA VAL A 114 -11.44 -0.76 -2.39
C VAL A 114 -12.16 -0.11 -3.57
N SER A 115 -11.70 -0.42 -4.79
CA SER A 115 -12.34 0.02 -6.03
C SER A 115 -11.86 -0.82 -7.23
N ALA A 116 -12.54 -0.69 -8.37
CA ALA A 116 -12.05 -1.28 -9.62
C ALA A 116 -10.69 -0.67 -10.04
N GLN A 117 -10.48 0.61 -9.74
CA GLN A 117 -9.22 1.30 -10.01
C GLN A 117 -8.07 0.74 -9.17
N ALA A 118 -8.32 0.50 -7.88
CA ALA A 118 -7.38 -0.14 -6.96
C ALA A 118 -6.98 -1.54 -7.42
N TYR A 119 -7.93 -2.34 -7.91
CA TYR A 119 -7.65 -3.64 -8.51
C TYR A 119 -6.74 -3.52 -9.75
N GLN A 120 -7.04 -2.58 -10.64
CA GLN A 120 -6.26 -2.36 -11.86
C GLN A 120 -4.83 -1.87 -11.58
N ASN A 121 -4.66 -0.98 -10.60
CA ASN A 121 -3.38 -0.34 -10.26
C ASN A 121 -2.60 -1.07 -9.15
N SER A 122 -3.05 -2.24 -8.72
CA SER A 122 -2.40 -3.03 -7.68
C SER A 122 -0.94 -3.36 -8.03
N LEU A 123 -0.03 -3.15 -7.07
CA LEU A 123 1.42 -3.34 -7.28
C LEU A 123 1.79 -4.80 -7.58
N VAL A 124 0.97 -5.77 -7.18
CA VAL A 124 1.26 -7.20 -7.42
C VAL A 124 1.37 -7.52 -8.91
N TRP A 125 0.63 -6.81 -9.77
CA TRP A 125 0.67 -7.05 -11.22
C TRP A 125 2.05 -6.74 -11.78
N ASP A 126 2.58 -5.56 -11.44
CA ASP A 126 3.92 -5.15 -11.83
C ASP A 126 5.00 -6.05 -11.19
N THR A 127 4.88 -6.35 -9.89
CA THR A 127 5.81 -7.25 -9.18
C THR A 127 5.93 -8.63 -9.87
N MET A 128 4.83 -9.16 -10.41
CA MET A 128 4.80 -10.45 -11.09
C MET A 128 5.10 -10.37 -12.59
N GLY A 129 5.31 -9.16 -13.15
CA GLY A 129 5.43 -8.96 -14.60
C GLY A 129 4.14 -9.32 -15.37
N ALA A 130 2.99 -9.07 -14.76
CA ALA A 130 1.66 -9.43 -15.22
C ALA A 130 0.76 -8.18 -15.35
N HIS A 131 -0.52 -8.41 -15.62
CA HIS A 131 -1.55 -7.37 -15.71
C HIS A 131 -2.84 -7.89 -15.06
N PRO A 132 -3.76 -7.00 -14.66
CA PRO A 132 -5.05 -7.40 -14.11
C PRO A 132 -5.86 -8.23 -15.10
N MET A 133 -6.64 -9.20 -14.61
CA MET A 133 -7.55 -9.92 -15.48
C MET A 133 -8.66 -8.97 -15.95
N GLY A 134 -8.91 -8.92 -17.25
CA GLY A 134 -9.88 -8.00 -17.86
C GLY A 134 -9.36 -6.58 -18.12
N TYR A 135 -8.08 -6.29 -17.83
CA TYR A 135 -7.42 -5.03 -18.19
C TYR A 135 -5.96 -5.28 -18.58
N SER A 136 -5.54 -4.83 -19.77
CA SER A 136 -4.15 -4.91 -20.19
C SER A 136 -3.80 -3.70 -21.04
N GLU A 137 -2.60 -3.15 -20.81
CA GLU A 137 -2.02 -2.08 -21.63
C GLU A 137 -1.14 -2.62 -22.76
N GLY A 138 -0.97 -3.95 -22.82
CA GLY A 138 -0.22 -4.63 -23.86
C GLY A 138 -0.97 -4.73 -25.19
N VAL A 139 -0.23 -4.84 -26.29
CA VAL A 139 -0.79 -5.07 -27.63
C VAL A 139 -1.22 -6.52 -27.82
N PHE A 140 -2.26 -6.78 -28.61
CA PHE A 140 -2.71 -8.14 -28.90
C PHE A 140 -1.53 -9.06 -29.28
N GLY A 141 -1.37 -10.17 -28.55
CA GLY A 141 -0.32 -11.16 -28.80
C GLY A 141 0.98 -10.98 -28.00
N TYR A 142 1.12 -9.99 -27.10
CA TYR A 142 2.36 -9.83 -26.30
C TYR A 142 2.72 -11.07 -25.47
N TRP A 143 1.73 -11.90 -25.12
CA TRP A 143 1.94 -13.16 -24.40
C TRP A 143 2.66 -14.24 -25.22
N ASN A 144 2.89 -14.02 -26.52
CA ASN A 144 3.61 -14.96 -27.38
C ASN A 144 5.14 -14.87 -27.24
N THR A 145 5.66 -13.90 -26.49
CA THR A 145 7.08 -13.77 -26.18
C THR A 145 7.37 -14.12 -24.72
N PRO A 146 8.53 -14.72 -24.40
CA PRO A 146 8.94 -14.93 -23.01
C PRO A 146 8.91 -13.62 -22.21
N PRO A 147 8.45 -13.65 -20.95
CA PRO A 147 8.42 -12.46 -20.10
C PRO A 147 9.84 -12.01 -19.77
N VAL A 148 10.04 -10.69 -19.69
CA VAL A 148 11.26 -10.08 -19.14
C VAL A 148 10.96 -9.73 -17.69
N ILE A 149 11.70 -10.29 -16.75
CA ILE A 149 11.55 -9.96 -15.33
C ILE A 149 12.04 -8.53 -15.12
N PRO A 150 11.23 -7.62 -14.57
CA PRO A 150 11.67 -6.28 -14.23
C PRO A 150 12.86 -6.32 -13.26
N PRO A 151 13.81 -5.38 -13.34
CA PRO A 151 14.83 -5.26 -12.30
C PRO A 151 14.16 -4.99 -10.96
N LEU A 152 14.69 -5.57 -9.88
CA LEU A 152 14.23 -5.23 -8.53
C LEU A 152 14.35 -3.72 -8.32
N HIS A 153 13.30 -3.10 -7.76
CA HIS A 153 13.32 -1.69 -7.45
C HIS A 153 14.50 -1.39 -6.52
N PRO A 154 15.33 -0.37 -6.81
CA PRO A 154 16.44 -0.02 -5.95
C PRO A 154 15.91 0.36 -4.55
N PRO A 155 16.68 0.08 -3.48
CA PRO A 155 16.31 0.50 -2.14
C PRO A 155 16.09 2.02 -2.10
N ILE A 156 15.14 2.44 -1.27
CA ILE A 156 14.76 3.85 -1.09
C ILE A 156 16.02 4.63 -0.68
N GLN A 157 16.38 5.67 -1.45
CA GLN A 157 17.52 6.57 -1.16
C GLN A 157 17.09 7.79 -0.34
#